data_AF-A0A0M3IMG0-F1
#
_entry.id   AF-A0A0M3IMG0-F1
#
_cell.length_a   1.000
_cell.length_b   1.000
_cell.length_c   1.000
_cell.angle_alpha   90.00
_cell.angle_beta   90.00
_cell.angle_gamma   90.00
#
_symmetry.space_group_name_H-M   'P 1'
#
loop_
_entity.id
_entity.type
_entity.pdbx_description
1 polymer ?
#
loop_
_entity_poly.entity_id
_entity_poly.type
_entity_poly.pdbx_seq_one_letter_code
_entity_poly.pdbx_strand_id
1 'polypeptide(L)' 'MRKEDLTDPMIWTSLSANETQQRESRRRLICIADYIVPGHGQIFAVTESIRKQHSCVGSV' A
#
# COMPACT_ATOMS: atom_id res chain seq x y z
N MET A 1 4.39 3.44 -4.44
CA MET A 1 4.31 2.58 -3.25
C MET A 1 5.22 1.39 -3.45
N ARG A 2 6.38 1.36 -2.81
CA ARG A 2 7.25 0.18 -2.77
C ARG A 2 6.78 -0.83 -1.74
N LYS A 3 7.30 -2.06 -1.77
CA LYS A 3 6.93 -3.10 -0.81
C LYS A 3 7.40 -2.75 0.61
N GLU A 4 8.57 -2.12 0.72
CA GLU A 4 9.18 -1.70 1.99
C GLU A 4 8.34 -0.63 2.69
N ASP A 5 7.60 0.18 1.92
CA ASP A 5 6.69 1.18 2.46
C ASP A 5 5.54 0.57 3.31
N LEU A 6 5.28 -0.74 3.19
CA LEU A 6 4.26 -1.44 3.99
C LEU A 6 4.69 -1.60 5.45
N THR A 7 6.00 -1.66 5.70
CA THR A 7 6.59 -1.87 7.02
C THR A 7 7.27 -0.62 7.56
N ASP A 8 7.68 0.29 6.68
CA ASP A 8 8.30 1.56 7.05
C ASP A 8 7.57 2.75 6.38
N PRO A 9 6.60 3.35 7.08
CA PRO A 9 5.86 4.50 6.56
C PRO A 9 6.74 5.72 6.29
N MET A 10 7.87 5.88 6.97
CA MET A 10 8.75 7.06 6.85
C MET A 10 9.30 7.23 5.44
N ILE A 11 9.43 6.13 4.70
CA ILE A 11 9.93 6.10 3.32
C ILE A 11 9.06 6.92 2.37
N TRP A 12 7.75 6.93 2.56
CA TRP A 12 6.84 7.61 1.64
C TRP A 12 6.17 8.85 2.23
N THR A 13 6.03 8.95 3.56
CA THR A 13 5.37 10.11 4.20
C THR A 13 6.15 11.40 3.96
N SER A 14 7.49 11.37 4.14
CA SER A 14 8.37 12.53 3.92
C SER A 14 8.39 13.04 2.47
N LEU A 15 7.99 12.20 1.51
CA LEU A 15 7.90 12.53 0.08
C LEU A 15 6.47 12.86 -0.35
N SER A 16 5.52 12.85 0.59
CA SER A 16 4.12 13.08 0.30
C SER A 16 3.80 14.56 0.17
N ALA A 17 3.14 14.94 -0.91
CA ALA A 17 2.50 16.26 -0.99
C ALA A 17 1.28 16.37 -0.06
N ASN A 18 0.64 15.24 0.27
CA ASN A 18 -0.48 15.18 1.21
C ASN A 18 -0.59 13.78 1.81
N GLU A 19 -0.08 13.63 3.03
CA GLU A 19 0.04 12.32 3.70
C GLU A 19 -1.31 11.64 3.89
N THR A 20 -2.35 12.39 4.24
CA THR A 20 -3.70 11.85 4.47
C THR A 20 -4.28 11.26 3.20
N GLN A 21 -4.29 12.03 2.10
CA GLN A 21 -4.81 11.55 0.82
C GLN A 21 -3.99 10.36 0.30
N GLN A 22 -2.66 10.41 0.44
CA GLN A 22 -1.81 9.33 -0.02
C GLN A 22 -1.99 8.06 0.82
N ARG A 23 -2.21 8.18 2.14
CA ARG A 23 -2.53 7.05 3.02
C ARG A 23 -3.80 6.34 2.58
N GLU A 24 -4.89 7.10 2.37
CA GLU A 24 -6.18 6.54 1.95
C GLU A 24 -6.10 5.90 0.56
N SER A 25 -5.43 6.56 -0.39
CA SER A 25 -5.21 6.02 -1.74
C SER A 25 -4.42 4.71 -1.70
N ARG A 26 -3.33 4.66 -0.92
CA ARG A 26 -2.51 3.45 -0.76
C ARG A 26 -3.31 2.32 -0.11
N ARG A 27 -4.08 2.60 0.94
CA ARG A 27 -4.96 1.61 1.58
C ARG A 27 -5.98 1.05 0.59
N ARG A 28 -6.63 1.93 -0.20
CA ARG A 28 -7.60 1.52 -1.22
C ARG A 28 -6.96 0.60 -2.24
N LEU A 29 -5.79 0.95 -2.79
CA LEU A 29 -5.07 0.13 -3.76
C LEU A 29 -4.72 -1.26 -3.20
N ILE A 30 -4.21 -1.30 -1.96
CA ILE A 30 -3.94 -2.56 -1.26
C ILE A 30 -5.21 -3.42 -1.17
N CYS A 31 -6.38 -2.81 -0.89
CA CYS A 31 -7.59 -3.59 -0.72
C CYS A 31 -8.20 -4.15 -2.01
N ILE A 32 -7.90 -3.58 -3.19
CA ILE A 32 -8.55 -3.97 -4.46
C ILE A 32 -7.64 -4.69 -5.45
N ALA A 33 -6.33 -4.54 -5.33
CA ALA A 33 -5.38 -5.09 -6.30
C ALA A 33 -4.84 -6.45 -5.84
N ASP A 34 -4.52 -7.34 -6.79
CA ASP A 34 -3.77 -8.57 -6.54
C ASP A 34 -2.26 -8.36 -6.63
N TYR A 35 -1.84 -7.40 -7.46
CA TYR A 35 -0.45 -7.00 -7.63
C TYR A 35 -0.34 -5.48 -7.70
N ILE A 36 0.73 -4.94 -7.12
CA ILE A 36 1.06 -3.52 -7.18
C ILE A 36 2.31 -3.35 -8.05
N VAL A 37 2.17 -2.54 -9.11
CA VAL A 37 3.29 -2.09 -9.94
C VAL A 37 3.69 -0.69 -9.47
N PRO A 38 4.84 -0.52 -8.81
CA PRO A 38 5.22 0.77 -8.28
C PRO A 38 6.02 1.60 -9.30
N GLY A 39 6.02 2.92 -9.14
CA GLY A 39 6.89 3.80 -9.95
C GLY A 39 8.40 3.61 -9.67
N HIS A 40 8.74 3.10 -8.49
CA HIS A 40 10.11 2.71 -8.10
C HIS A 40 10.05 1.37 -7.38
N GLY A 41 11.04 0.50 -7.58
CA GLY A 41 11.10 -0.83 -6.96
C GLY A 41 10.44 -1.93 -7.79
N GLN A 42 10.41 -3.14 -7.24
CA GLN A 42 9.86 -4.33 -7.92
C GLN A 42 8.35 -4.44 -7.72
N ILE A 43 7.67 -5.05 -8.70
CA ILE A 43 6.28 -5.49 -8.57
C ILE A 43 6.15 -6.44 -7.38
N PHE A 44 5.03 -6.38 -6.66
CA PHE A 44 4.75 -7.31 -5.57
C PHE A 44 3.28 -7.70 -5.51
N ALA A 45 3.03 -8.94 -5.08
CA ALA A 45 1.69 -9.46 -4.83
C ALA A 45 1.13 -8.91 -3.52
N VAL A 46 -0.17 -8.62 -3.51
CA VAL A 46 -0.93 -8.30 -2.30
C VAL A 46 -1.46 -9.61 -1.73
N THR A 47 -0.81 -10.09 -0.67
CA THR A 47 -1.25 -11.30 0.04
C THR A 47 -2.39 -11.00 0.98
N GLU A 48 -3.15 -12.03 1.37
CA GLU A 48 -4.20 -11.91 2.39
C GLU A 48 -3.70 -11.36 3.73
N SER A 49 -2.45 -11.65 4.10
CA SER A 49 -1.82 -11.04 5.29
C SER A 49 -1.69 -9.52 5.15
N ILE A 50 -1.31 -9.02 3.98
CA ILE A 50 -1.21 -7.57 3.72
C ILE A 50 -2.60 -6.92 3.77
N ARG A 51 -3.63 -7.57 3.19
CA ARG A 51 -5.02 -7.07 3.25
C ARG A 51 -5.54 -6.97 4.68
N LYS A 52 -5.29 -8.02 5.49
CA LYS A 52 -5.68 -8.05 6.92
C LYS A 52 -4.97 -6.96 7.72
N GLN A 53 -3.68 -6.74 7.48
CA GLN A 53 -2.93 -5.65 8.12
C GLN A 53 -3.48 -4.25 7.80
N HIS A 54 -4.13 -4.09 6.64
CA HIS A 54 -4.69 -2.81 6.17
C HIS A 54 -6.21 -2.69 6.35
N SER A 55 -6.80 -3.58 7.16
CA SER A 55 -8.22 -3.59 7.52
C SER A 55 -9.14 -3.47 6.31
N CYS A 56 -8.85 -4.23 5.26
CA CYS A 56 -9.69 -4.29 4.07
C CYS A 56 -11.03 -4.94 4.41
N VAL A 57 -12.13 -4.28 4.07
CA VAL A 57 -13.49 -4.79 4.29
C VAL A 57 -13.88 -5.62 3.07
N GLY A 58 -14.15 -6.92 3.26
CA GLY A 58 -14.67 -7.80 2.20
C GLY A 58 -13.63 -8.57 1.38
N SER A 59 -12.47 -8.93 1.94
CA SER A 59 -11.58 -9.91 1.32
C SER A 59 -12.18 -11.31 1.51
N VAL A 60 -12.99 -11.73 0.52
CA VAL A 60 -13.56 -13.08 0.39
C VAL A 60 -12.50 -14.02 -0.17
#